data_AF-Q1Q617-F1
#
_entry.id   AF-Q1Q617-F1
#
_cell.length_a   1.000
_cell.length_b   1.000
_cell.length_c   1.000
_cell.angle_alpha   90.00
_cell.angle_beta   90.00
_cell.angle_gamma   90.00
#
_symmetry.space_group_name_H-M   'P 1'
#
loop_
_entity.id
_entity.type
_entity.pdbx_description
1 polymer ?
#
loop_
_entity_poly.entity_id
_entity_poly.type
_entity_poly.pdbx_seq_one_letter_code
_entity_poly.pdbx_strand_id
1 'polypeptide(L)'
;MENSDRFKGILGCIYQTFDGNELYPCLEEKAAHVLYLVIKDHPFVDGNKRIASLLFVYFLQRNKYLYRTNGEQKINDNALVALALLIAESDAKDKDILIKIITNLLND
;
A
#
# COMPACT_ATOMS: atom_id res chain seq x y z
N MET A 1 14.77 -5.98 -18.75
CA MET A 1 13.50 -6.73 -18.89
C MET A 1 12.94 -7.19 -17.53
N GLU A 2 13.65 -7.04 -16.40
CA GLU A 2 13.23 -7.60 -15.09
C GLU A 2 12.16 -6.81 -14.29
N ASN A 3 11.92 -5.52 -14.57
CA ASN A 3 11.08 -4.67 -13.70
C ASN A 3 9.56 -4.93 -13.85
N SER A 4 9.09 -5.34 -15.03
CA SER A 4 7.66 -5.63 -15.23
C SER A 4 7.18 -6.83 -14.43
N ASP A 5 8.04 -7.83 -14.26
CA ASP A 5 7.65 -9.09 -13.63
C ASP A 5 7.59 -8.95 -12.11
N ARG A 6 8.45 -8.10 -11.54
CA ARG A 6 8.42 -7.77 -10.12
C ARG A 6 7.14 -7.04 -9.71
N PHE A 7 6.71 -6.04 -10.48
CA PHE A 7 5.46 -5.35 -10.20
C PHE A 7 4.24 -6.27 -10.32
N LYS A 8 4.21 -7.12 -11.35
CA LYS A 8 3.18 -8.17 -11.49
C LYS A 8 3.18 -9.12 -10.30
N GLY A 9 4.35 -9.52 -9.81
CA GLY A 9 4.49 -10.35 -8.61
C GLY A 9 3.88 -9.71 -7.37
N ILE A 10 4.15 -8.42 -7.13
CA ILE A 10 3.55 -7.66 -6.02
C ILE A 10 2.02 -7.68 -6.11
N LEU A 11 1.46 -7.37 -7.30
CA LEU A 11 0.01 -7.41 -7.49
C LEU A 11 -0.55 -8.83 -7.30
N GLY A 12 0.16 -9.85 -7.79
CA GLY A 12 -0.19 -11.25 -7.58
C GLY A 12 -0.29 -11.62 -6.10
N CYS A 13 0.68 -11.19 -5.28
CA CYS A 13 0.65 -11.41 -3.83
C CYS A 13 -0.54 -10.72 -3.16
N ILE A 14 -0.89 -9.50 -3.57
CA ILE A 14 -1.97 -8.71 -2.96
C ILE A 14 -3.34 -9.34 -3.21
N TYR A 15 -3.54 -9.95 -4.38
CA TYR A 15 -4.80 -10.62 -4.74
C TYR A 15 -4.72 -12.14 -4.62
N GLN A 16 -3.67 -12.68 -3.98
CA GLN A 16 -3.51 -14.10 -3.80
C GLN A 16 -4.62 -14.65 -2.89
N THR A 17 -5.03 -15.89 -3.18
CA THR A 17 -5.94 -16.65 -2.32
C THR A 17 -5.23 -17.87 -1.74
N PHE A 18 -5.61 -18.25 -0.53
CA PHE A 18 -5.21 -19.48 0.14
C PHE A 18 -6.46 -20.18 0.66
N ASP A 19 -6.64 -21.45 0.29
CA ASP A 19 -7.83 -22.25 0.64
C ASP A 19 -9.16 -21.55 0.28
N GLY A 20 -9.20 -20.92 -0.89
CA GLY A 20 -10.38 -20.20 -1.39
C GLY A 20 -10.63 -18.81 -0.77
N ASN A 21 -9.85 -18.40 0.24
CA ASN A 21 -9.98 -17.10 0.89
C ASN A 21 -8.88 -16.14 0.42
N GLU A 22 -9.20 -14.85 0.25
CA GLU A 22 -8.19 -13.83 -0.04
C GLU A 22 -7.19 -13.71 1.12
N LEU A 23 -5.90 -13.60 0.79
CA LEU A 23 -4.84 -13.45 1.78
C LEU A 23 -4.97 -12.16 2.60
N TYR A 24 -5.45 -11.10 1.96
CA TYR A 24 -5.74 -9.80 2.58
C TYR A 24 -7.23 -9.49 2.40
N PRO A 25 -8.10 -9.82 3.37
CA PRO A 25 -9.54 -9.76 3.19
C PRO A 25 -10.13 -8.34 3.14
N CYS A 26 -9.46 -7.34 3.73
CA CYS A 26 -9.97 -5.97 3.76
C CYS A 26 -9.23 -5.02 2.81
N LEU A 27 -9.91 -3.93 2.44
CA LEU A 27 -9.39 -2.94 1.49
C LEU A 27 -8.19 -2.19 2.05
N GLU A 28 -8.20 -1.94 3.35
CA GLU A 28 -7.19 -1.25 4.12
C GLU A 28 -5.88 -2.03 4.11
N GLU A 29 -5.95 -3.34 4.36
CA GLU A 29 -4.79 -4.23 4.30
C GLU A 29 -4.23 -4.34 2.88
N LYS A 30 -5.09 -4.47 1.86
CA LYS A 30 -4.63 -4.48 0.47
C LYS A 30 -3.94 -3.16 0.12
N ALA A 31 -4.51 -2.02 0.49
CA ALA A 31 -3.92 -0.70 0.26
C ALA A 31 -2.57 -0.56 0.99
N ALA A 32 -2.49 -0.97 2.26
CA ALA A 32 -1.27 -0.97 3.02
C ALA A 32 -0.16 -1.80 2.36
N HIS A 33 -0.50 -2.98 1.83
CA HIS A 33 0.45 -3.83 1.12
C HIS A 33 0.87 -3.26 -0.25
N VAL A 34 -0.03 -2.59 -0.99
CA VAL A 34 0.36 -1.83 -2.20
C VAL A 34 1.44 -0.80 -1.86
N LEU A 35 1.21 0.02 -0.83
CA LEU A 35 2.16 1.06 -0.44
C LEU A 35 3.49 0.45 0.04
N TYR A 36 3.43 -0.55 0.92
CA TYR A 36 4.62 -1.16 1.51
C TYR A 36 5.49 -1.87 0.47
N LEU A 37 4.90 -2.80 -0.30
CA LEU A 37 5.65 -3.67 -1.20
C LEU A 37 6.23 -2.90 -2.38
N VAL A 38 5.52 -1.93 -2.95
CA VAL A 38 6.06 -1.12 -4.06
C VAL A 38 7.23 -0.25 -3.58
N ILE A 39 7.22 0.21 -2.32
CA ILE A 39 8.38 0.94 -1.77
C ILE A 39 9.55 0.00 -1.51
N LYS A 40 9.32 -1.12 -0.82
CA LYS A 40 10.38 -2.02 -0.36
C LYS A 40 10.99 -2.89 -1.45
N ASP A 41 10.18 -3.38 -2.37
CA ASP A 41 10.67 -4.32 -3.37
C ASP A 41 11.27 -3.59 -4.58
N HIS A 42 11.15 -2.27 -4.66
CA HIS A 42 11.69 -1.43 -5.72
C HIS A 42 11.41 -1.96 -7.15
N PRO A 43 10.15 -2.21 -7.54
CA PRO A 43 9.82 -2.77 -8.86
C PRO A 43 10.13 -1.86 -10.05
N PHE A 44 10.39 -0.57 -9.82
CA PHE A 44 10.72 0.41 -10.87
C PHE A 44 12.16 0.89 -10.74
N VAL A 45 12.75 1.33 -11.87
CA VAL A 45 14.13 1.83 -11.94
C VAL A 45 14.34 2.99 -10.95
N ASP A 46 13.38 3.91 -10.89
CA ASP A 46 13.35 5.01 -9.93
C ASP A 46 11.88 5.39 -9.65
N GLY A 47 11.67 6.19 -8.61
CA GLY A 47 10.37 6.77 -8.30
C GLY A 47 9.46 5.84 -7.50
N ASN A 48 9.95 4.70 -7.01
CA ASN A 48 9.17 3.71 -6.25
C ASN A 48 8.31 4.33 -5.14
N LYS A 49 8.85 5.27 -4.36
CA LYS A 49 8.07 6.01 -3.33
C LYS A 49 6.89 6.80 -3.93
N ARG A 50 7.15 7.58 -4.98
CA ARG A 50 6.14 8.40 -5.67
C ARG A 50 5.08 7.53 -6.34
N ILE A 51 5.51 6.46 -7.02
CA ILE A 51 4.63 5.52 -7.70
C ILE A 51 3.78 4.76 -6.67
N ALA A 52 4.36 4.31 -5.56
CA ALA A 52 3.63 3.64 -4.48
C ALA A 52 2.57 4.54 -3.86
N SER A 53 2.91 5.79 -3.53
CA SER A 53 1.95 6.78 -3.03
C SER A 53 0.81 7.04 -4.01
N LEU A 54 1.11 7.17 -5.31
CA LEU A 54 0.09 7.34 -6.35
C LEU A 54 -0.81 6.11 -6.46
N LEU A 55 -0.23 4.90 -6.50
CA LEU A 55 -0.99 3.64 -6.58
C LEU A 55 -1.87 3.43 -5.35
N PHE A 56 -1.38 3.78 -4.17
CA PHE A 56 -2.13 3.74 -2.92
C PHE A 56 -3.35 4.66 -2.96
N VAL A 57 -3.19 5.93 -3.31
CA VAL A 57 -4.30 6.88 -3.43
C VAL A 57 -5.28 6.45 -4.53
N TYR A 58 -4.76 6.03 -5.69
CA TYR A 58 -5.57 5.53 -6.80
C TYR A 58 -6.39 4.31 -6.39
N PHE A 59 -5.80 3.36 -5.68
CA PHE A 59 -6.48 2.16 -5.19
C PHE A 59 -7.63 2.52 -4.23
N LEU A 60 -7.40 3.42 -3.27
CA LEU A 60 -8.45 3.91 -2.37
C LEU A 60 -9.57 4.61 -3.15
N GLN A 61 -9.21 5.46 -4.12
CA GLN A 61 -10.18 6.19 -4.93
C GLN A 61 -11.04 5.24 -5.79
N ARG A 62 -10.44 4.25 -6.47
CA ARG A 62 -11.18 3.28 -7.29
C ARG A 62 -12.17 2.50 -6.44
N ASN A 63 -11.80 2.18 -5.21
CA ASN A 63 -12.65 1.44 -4.29
C ASN A 63 -13.62 2.32 -3.50
N LYS A 64 -13.76 3.63 -3.85
CA LYS A 64 -14.61 4.60 -3.15
C LYS A 64 -14.31 4.69 -1.65
N TYR A 65 -13.05 4.47 -1.29
CA TYR A 65 -12.56 4.40 0.10
C TYR A 65 -11.59 5.54 0.44
N LEU A 66 -11.32 6.48 -0.47
CA LEU A 66 -10.40 7.59 -0.21
C LEU A 66 -10.93 8.61 0.81
N TYR A 67 -12.25 8.77 0.88
CA TYR A 67 -12.92 9.78 1.70
C TYR A 67 -13.70 9.13 2.84
N ARG A 68 -13.71 9.81 3.99
CA ARG A 68 -14.60 9.54 5.12
C ARG A 68 -16.03 9.96 4.77
N THR A 69 -16.99 9.57 5.61
CA THR A 69 -18.40 9.96 5.48
C THR A 69 -18.63 11.47 5.58
N ASN A 70 -17.76 12.18 6.30
CA ASN A 70 -17.77 13.64 6.42
C ASN A 70 -17.13 14.38 5.21
N GLY A 71 -16.63 13.65 4.21
CA GLY A 71 -15.99 14.21 3.02
C GLY A 71 -14.50 14.51 3.16
N GLU A 72 -13.89 14.30 4.33
CA GLU A 72 -12.44 14.46 4.52
C GLU A 72 -11.69 13.27 3.94
N GLN A 73 -10.48 13.49 3.42
CA GLN A 73 -9.62 12.39 2.99
C GLN A 73 -9.17 11.57 4.21
N LYS A 74 -9.22 10.24 4.10
CA LYS A 74 -8.77 9.33 5.16
C LYS A 74 -7.30 9.56 5.54
N ILE A 75 -6.50 9.94 4.56
CA ILE A 75 -5.08 10.26 4.73
C ILE A 75 -4.76 11.55 3.97
N ASN A 76 -4.11 12.48 4.65
CA ASN A 76 -3.64 13.73 4.02
C ASN A 76 -2.24 13.56 3.41
N ASP A 77 -1.86 14.51 2.56
CA ASP A 77 -0.59 14.46 1.81
C ASP A 77 0.64 14.36 2.71
N ASN A 78 0.69 15.12 3.81
CA ASN A 78 1.83 15.10 4.73
C ASN A 78 1.99 13.74 5.42
N ALA A 79 0.88 13.14 5.85
CA ALA A 79 0.88 11.81 6.45
C ALA A 79 1.34 10.75 5.43
N LEU A 80 0.87 10.83 4.19
CA LEU A 80 1.28 9.90 3.13
C LEU A 80 2.77 10.01 2.82
N VAL A 81 3.32 11.22 2.74
CA VAL A 81 4.76 11.45 2.55
C VAL A 81 5.56 10.87 3.72
N ALA A 82 5.14 11.15 4.96
CA ALA A 82 5.79 10.62 6.15
C ALA A 82 5.79 9.09 6.19
N LEU A 83 4.67 8.44 5.87
CA LEU A 83 4.57 6.98 5.77
C LEU A 83 5.49 6.43 4.67
N ALA A 84 5.52 7.06 3.50
CA ALA A 84 6.38 6.60 2.41
C ALA A 84 7.87 6.65 2.77
N LEU A 85 8.29 7.69 3.50
CA LEU A 85 9.66 7.80 4.02
C LEU A 85 9.93 6.79 5.13
N LEU A 86 9.00 6.65 6.10
CA LEU A 86 9.10 5.69 7.20
C LEU A 86 9.24 4.25 6.67
N ILE A 87 8.40 3.87 5.70
CA ILE A 87 8.49 2.57 5.05
C ILE A 87 9.84 2.43 4.35
N ALA A 88 10.29 3.43 3.60
CA ALA A 88 11.57 3.34 2.90
C ALA A 88 12.73 3.05 3.87
N GLU A 89 12.80 3.75 4.99
CA GLU A 89 13.89 3.64 5.97
C GLU A 89 13.75 2.49 6.98
N SER A 90 12.56 1.88 7.10
CA SER A 90 12.30 0.81 8.08
C SER A 90 13.09 -0.48 7.84
N ASP A 91 13.21 -1.35 8.85
CA ASP A 91 13.69 -2.71 8.65
C ASP A 91 12.58 -3.62 8.09
N ALA A 92 12.95 -4.68 7.35
CA ALA A 92 11.97 -5.64 6.83
C ALA A 92 11.16 -6.35 7.94
N LYS A 93 11.75 -6.52 9.14
CA LYS A 93 11.08 -7.10 10.32
C LYS A 93 9.91 -6.24 10.82
N ASP A 94 9.91 -4.95 10.51
CA ASP A 94 8.88 -4.01 10.97
C ASP A 94 7.66 -3.98 10.04
N LYS A 95 7.65 -4.82 9.00
CA LYS A 95 6.56 -4.91 8.01
C LYS A 95 5.18 -4.95 8.67
N ASP A 96 4.97 -5.91 9.58
CA ASP A 96 3.65 -6.14 10.15
C ASP A 96 3.18 -4.94 11.01
N ILE A 97 4.10 -4.26 11.66
CA ILE A 97 3.81 -3.05 12.44
C ILE A 97 3.40 -1.91 11.50
N LEU A 98 4.14 -1.71 10.41
CA LEU A 98 3.84 -0.66 9.44
C LEU A 98 2.53 -0.90 8.70
N ILE A 99 2.26 -2.14 8.30
CA ILE A 99 0.96 -2.53 7.71
C ILE A 99 -0.17 -2.21 8.69
N LYS A 100 -0.04 -2.55 9.97
CA LYS A 100 -1.04 -2.24 10.99
C LYS A 100 -1.24 -0.74 11.18
N ILE A 101 -0.16 0.06 11.19
CA ILE A 101 -0.26 1.52 11.28
C ILE A 101 -1.06 2.07 10.10
N ILE A 102 -0.72 1.68 8.87
CA ILE A 102 -1.42 2.17 7.66
C ILE A 102 -2.89 1.73 7.68
N THR A 103 -3.15 0.46 8.03
CA THR A 103 -4.50 -0.10 8.12
C THR A 103 -5.34 0.66 9.14
N ASN A 104 -4.77 0.95 10.32
CA ASN A 104 -5.45 1.69 11.38
C ASN A 104 -5.69 3.17 11.04
N LEU A 105 -4.82 3.80 10.24
CA LEU A 105 -5.06 5.17 9.75
C LEU A 105 -6.18 5.25 8.71
N LEU A 106 -6.45 4.13 8.03
CA LEU A 106 -7.53 4.00 7.06
C LEU A 106 -8.85 3.56 7.70
N ASN A 107 -8.79 2.79 8.78
CA ASN A 107 -9.96 2.46 9.59
C ASN A 107 -10.48 3.74 10.28
N ASP A 108 -11.79 3.95 10.20
CA ASP A 108 -12.52 4.95 10.99
C ASP A 108 -13.28 4.25 12.12
#